data_AF-A0A9D8CB92-F1
#
_entry.id   AF-A0A9D8CB92-F1
#
_cell.length_a   1.000
_cell.length_b   1.000
_cell.length_c   1.000
_cell.angle_alpha   90.00
_cell.angle_beta   90.00
_cell.angle_gamma   90.00
#
_symmetry.space_group_name_H-M   'P 1'
#
loop_
_entity.id
_entity.type
_entity.pdbx_description
1 polymer ?
#
loop_
_entity_poly.entity_id
_entity_poly.type
_entity_poly.pdbx_seq_one_letter_code
_entity_poly.pdbx_strand_id
1 'polypeptide(L)'
;MDIFLLEAIVNGILLGGVLALLALGLNLIFGVIDVVWIAYAELVMIGMYAIYWLHVFYGWPLLAACAVAILGVALAGVLVHRLIIAPILDTAPINQLLATGGLLFFLQSLATLLFGTNFRNIGLKLPIIEIGDMFLSYARLMAFVVAVLGAILLWLFLSRTFTGTAIRAIAQDRQIMGLMGVEPKRVYLIVSALGGGLAGLAACLLVLQYDVHPYIGLSFGPITFMICVLGGLGNLLGGFVAAFIMAQIISVGGFFFSIEMSYVLAFVFFIVLMFVKPQGLFSK
;
A
#
# COMPACT_ATOMS: atom_id res chain seq x y z
N MET A 1 23.70 -15.79 -19.36
CA MET A 1 22.58 -14.85 -19.11
C MET A 1 21.76 -15.52 -18.05
N ASP A 2 22.11 -15.18 -16.82
CA ASP A 2 22.18 -16.13 -15.73
C ASP A 2 20.78 -16.39 -15.20
N ILE A 3 20.43 -17.66 -15.02
CA ILE A 3 19.11 -18.09 -14.52
C ILE A 3 18.70 -17.32 -13.26
N PHE A 4 19.69 -16.96 -12.43
CA PHE A 4 19.52 -16.16 -11.23
C PHE A 4 19.16 -14.68 -11.49
N LEU A 5 19.62 -14.09 -12.60
CA LEU A 5 19.22 -12.75 -13.01
C LEU A 5 17.77 -12.76 -13.53
N LEU A 6 17.39 -13.80 -14.28
CA LEU A 6 15.99 -13.99 -14.69
C LEU A 6 15.08 -14.18 -13.46
N GLU A 7 15.54 -14.95 -12.48
CA GLU A 7 14.86 -15.12 -11.20
C GLU A 7 14.71 -13.81 -10.43
N ALA A 8 15.75 -12.97 -10.39
CA ALA A 8 15.69 -11.65 -9.77
C ALA A 8 14.66 -10.74 -10.47
N ILE A 9 14.61 -10.73 -11.81
CA ILE A 9 13.63 -9.96 -12.58
C ILE A 9 12.21 -10.44 -12.27
N VAL A 10 11.99 -11.76 -12.31
CA VAL A 10 10.67 -12.34 -12.03
C VAL A 10 10.23 -12.01 -10.60
N ASN A 11 11.11 -12.18 -9.60
CA ASN A 11 10.82 -11.79 -8.22
C ASN A 11 10.51 -10.30 -8.08
N GLY A 12 11.17 -9.43 -8.85
CA GLY A 12 10.87 -8.01 -8.89
C GLY A 12 9.49 -7.71 -9.45
N ILE A 13 9.03 -8.45 -10.46
CA ILE A 13 7.67 -8.29 -11.02
C ILE A 13 6.65 -8.70 -9.96
N LEU A 14 6.90 -9.83 -9.27
CA LEU A 14 6.01 -10.33 -8.23
C LEU A 14 5.92 -9.36 -7.04
N LEU A 15 7.05 -8.84 -6.57
CA LEU A 15 7.11 -7.81 -5.53
C LEU A 15 6.40 -6.52 -5.96
N GLY A 16 6.56 -6.14 -7.24
CA GLY A 16 5.92 -4.98 -7.85
C GLY A 16 4.41 -5.01 -7.76
N GLY A 17 3.79 -6.20 -7.81
CA GLY A 17 2.34 -6.34 -7.60
C GLY A 17 1.88 -5.83 -6.23
N VAL A 18 2.51 -6.30 -5.15
CA VAL A 18 2.13 -5.90 -3.78
C VAL A 18 2.39 -4.41 -3.55
N LEU A 19 3.56 -3.92 -3.99
CA LEU A 19 3.90 -2.51 -3.89
C LEU A 19 2.97 -1.62 -4.73
N ALA A 20 2.54 -2.09 -5.90
CA ALA A 20 1.57 -1.39 -6.74
C ALA A 20 0.21 -1.28 -6.04
N LEU A 21 -0.23 -2.33 -5.35
CA LEU A 21 -1.49 -2.31 -4.63
C LEU A 21 -1.46 -1.32 -3.44
N LEU A 22 -0.35 -1.30 -2.69
CA LEU A 22 -0.12 -0.29 -1.65
C LEU A 22 -0.13 1.13 -2.23
N ALA A 23 0.60 1.33 -3.33
CA ALA A 23 0.71 2.63 -3.99
C ALA A 23 -0.61 3.11 -4.58
N LEU A 24 -1.42 2.21 -5.16
CA LEU A 24 -2.75 2.52 -5.67
C LEU A 24 -3.69 3.02 -4.57
N GLY A 25 -3.67 2.37 -3.40
CA GLY A 25 -4.50 2.81 -2.27
C GLY A 25 -4.08 4.17 -1.73
N LEU A 26 -2.78 4.39 -1.55
CA LEU A 26 -2.26 5.69 -1.09
C LEU A 26 -2.48 6.80 -2.14
N ASN A 27 -2.28 6.52 -3.42
CA ASN A 27 -2.56 7.48 -4.51
C ASN A 27 -4.03 7.80 -4.64
N LEU A 28 -4.94 6.85 -4.40
CA LEU A 28 -6.37 7.12 -4.41
C LEU A 28 -6.76 8.07 -3.27
N ILE A 29 -6.23 7.84 -2.07
CA ILE A 29 -6.46 8.72 -0.91
C ILE A 29 -5.92 10.11 -1.21
N PHE A 30 -4.65 10.20 -1.61
CA PHE A 30 -4.01 11.49 -1.89
C PHE A 30 -4.70 12.21 -3.04
N GLY A 31 -4.97 11.54 -4.16
CA GLY A 31 -5.53 12.18 -5.36
C GLY A 31 -6.91 12.80 -5.16
N VAL A 32 -7.63 12.44 -4.10
CA VAL A 32 -8.99 12.96 -3.84
C VAL A 32 -9.03 13.86 -2.61
N ILE A 33 -8.33 13.46 -1.53
CA ILE A 33 -8.36 14.17 -0.24
C ILE A 33 -7.24 15.22 -0.18
N ASP A 34 -6.18 15.06 -0.98
CA ASP A 34 -4.99 15.92 -1.04
C ASP A 34 -4.22 16.00 0.29
N VAL A 35 -4.13 14.85 0.97
CA VAL A 35 -3.45 14.70 2.26
C VAL A 35 -2.55 13.47 2.22
N VAL A 36 -1.27 13.66 2.56
CA VAL A 36 -0.32 12.54 2.69
C VAL A 36 -0.62 11.74 3.96
N TRP A 37 -0.95 10.46 3.79
CA TRP A 37 -1.15 9.53 4.91
C TRP A 37 0.16 8.80 5.25
N ILE A 38 0.97 9.40 6.13
CA ILE A 38 2.20 8.74 6.62
C ILE A 38 1.86 7.43 7.36
N ALA A 39 0.79 7.41 8.14
CA ALA A 39 0.32 6.22 8.87
C ALA A 39 -0.33 5.14 7.99
N TYR A 40 -0.35 5.28 6.67
CA TYR A 40 -1.01 4.31 5.78
C TYR A 40 -0.47 2.89 5.95
N ALA A 41 0.86 2.72 6.10
CA ALA A 41 1.46 1.42 6.32
C ALA A 41 1.16 0.82 7.72
N GLU A 42 0.77 1.65 8.70
CA GLU A 42 0.31 1.17 10.01
C GLU A 42 -1.09 0.55 9.93
N LEU A 43 -1.93 0.99 8.99
CA LEU A 43 -3.21 0.31 8.71
C LEU A 43 -2.98 -1.11 8.16
N VAL A 44 -1.94 -1.29 7.34
CA VAL A 44 -1.51 -2.61 6.87
C VAL A 44 -1.05 -3.48 8.05
N MET A 45 -0.25 -2.91 8.97
CA MET A 45 0.17 -3.60 10.20
C MET A 45 -1.03 -4.09 11.02
N ILE A 46 -2.04 -3.24 11.24
CA ILE A 46 -3.28 -3.62 11.95
C ILE A 46 -3.97 -4.78 11.24
N GLY A 47 -4.02 -4.74 9.90
CA GLY A 47 -4.55 -5.84 9.09
C GLY A 47 -3.78 -7.15 9.30
N MET A 48 -2.45 -7.10 9.31
CA MET A 48 -1.61 -8.28 9.55
C MET A 48 -1.85 -8.87 10.94
N TYR A 49 -1.97 -8.03 11.98
CA TYR A 49 -2.32 -8.47 13.33
C TYR A 49 -3.72 -9.09 13.42
N ALA A 50 -4.70 -8.51 12.75
CA ALA A 50 -6.06 -9.04 12.71
C ALA A 50 -6.08 -10.45 12.09
N ILE A 51 -5.36 -10.66 10.99
CA ILE A 51 -5.25 -11.98 10.33
C ILE A 51 -4.53 -12.97 11.23
N TYR A 52 -3.41 -12.58 11.83
CA TYR A 52 -2.67 -13.44 12.76
C TYR A 52 -3.57 -13.88 13.92
N TRP A 53 -4.33 -12.98 14.54
CA TRP A 53 -5.22 -13.33 15.63
C TRP A 53 -6.35 -14.26 15.21
N LEU A 54 -7.05 -13.95 14.12
CA LEU A 54 -8.16 -14.76 13.64
C LEU A 54 -7.70 -16.16 13.20
N HIS A 55 -6.57 -16.25 12.50
CA HIS A 55 -6.09 -17.51 11.97
C HIS A 55 -5.39 -18.37 13.04
N VAL A 56 -4.47 -17.79 13.81
CA VAL A 56 -3.61 -18.55 14.74
C VAL A 56 -4.30 -18.81 16.07
N PHE A 57 -4.96 -17.81 16.66
CA PHE A 57 -5.62 -17.98 17.97
C PHE A 57 -7.02 -18.57 17.85
N TYR A 58 -7.83 -18.08 16.91
CA TYR A 58 -9.21 -18.54 16.73
C TYR A 58 -9.36 -19.71 15.74
N GLY A 59 -8.30 -20.07 15.02
CA GLY A 59 -8.32 -21.20 14.07
C GLY A 59 -9.19 -20.97 12.83
N TRP A 60 -9.54 -19.71 12.51
CA TRP A 60 -10.39 -19.42 11.35
C TRP A 60 -9.70 -19.76 10.04
N PRO A 61 -10.44 -20.16 9.00
CA PRO A 61 -9.85 -20.36 7.68
C PRO A 61 -9.25 -19.04 7.17
N LEU A 62 -8.06 -19.10 6.58
CA LEU A 62 -7.29 -17.92 6.16
C LEU A 62 -8.12 -16.95 5.32
N LEU A 63 -8.91 -17.46 4.36
CA LEU A 63 -9.74 -16.61 3.49
C LEU A 63 -10.79 -15.80 4.29
N ALA A 64 -11.38 -16.39 5.34
CA ALA A 64 -12.32 -15.69 6.18
C ALA A 64 -11.63 -14.64 7.06
N ALA A 65 -10.45 -14.97 7.60
CA ALA A 65 -9.61 -14.03 8.34
C ALA A 65 -9.21 -12.83 7.46
N CYS A 66 -8.80 -13.09 6.20
CA CYS A 66 -8.49 -12.06 5.21
C CYS A 66 -9.70 -11.17 4.89
N ALA A 67 -10.88 -11.76 4.67
CA ALA A 67 -12.09 -10.99 4.38
C ALA A 67 -12.46 -10.05 5.54
N VAL A 68 -12.41 -10.54 6.78
CA VAL A 68 -12.67 -9.72 7.97
C VAL A 68 -11.59 -8.66 8.16
N ALA A 69 -10.31 -8.98 7.91
CA ALA A 69 -9.24 -8.00 7.99
C ALA A 69 -9.39 -6.89 6.93
N ILE A 70 -9.77 -7.22 5.69
CA ILE A 70 -10.05 -6.22 4.64
C ILE A 70 -11.15 -5.27 5.08
N LEU A 71 -12.26 -5.79 5.60
CA LEU A 71 -13.37 -4.98 6.10
C LEU A 71 -12.98 -4.15 7.33
N GLY A 72 -12.22 -4.75 8.26
CA GLY A 72 -11.73 -4.10 9.46
C GLY A 72 -10.79 -2.94 9.16
N VAL A 73 -9.85 -3.13 8.23
CA VAL A 73 -8.91 -2.07 7.80
C VAL A 73 -9.62 -1.00 6.96
N ALA A 74 -10.59 -1.38 6.12
CA ALA A 74 -11.45 -0.41 5.43
C ALA A 74 -12.20 0.48 6.44
N LEU A 75 -12.78 -0.12 7.49
CA LEU A 75 -13.44 0.62 8.56
C LEU A 75 -12.45 1.47 9.38
N ALA A 76 -11.26 0.95 9.66
CA ALA A 76 -10.19 1.72 10.30
C ALA A 76 -9.79 2.94 9.45
N GLY A 77 -9.71 2.79 8.13
CA GLY A 77 -9.49 3.91 7.20
C GLY A 77 -10.57 4.97 7.29
N VAL A 78 -11.85 4.57 7.37
CA VAL A 78 -12.98 5.50 7.59
C VAL A 78 -12.88 6.20 8.95
N LEU A 79 -12.52 5.47 10.02
CA LEU A 79 -12.35 6.04 11.35
C LEU A 79 -11.21 7.05 11.40
N VAL A 80 -10.05 6.71 10.83
CA VAL A 80 -8.90 7.62 10.71
C VAL A 80 -9.30 8.87 9.94
N HIS A 81 -10.01 8.71 8.82
CA HIS A 81 -10.50 9.86 8.06
C HIS A 81 -11.40 10.75 8.91
N ARG A 82 -12.40 10.18 9.59
CA ARG A 82 -13.40 10.94 10.34
C ARG A 82 -12.83 11.61 11.59
N LEU A 83 -11.94 10.93 12.31
CA LEU A 83 -11.44 11.38 13.61
C LEU A 83 -10.21 12.27 13.49
N ILE A 84 -9.36 12.02 12.49
CA ILE A 84 -8.05 12.66 12.41
C ILE A 84 -7.98 13.58 11.19
N ILE A 85 -8.35 13.09 10.01
CA ILE A 85 -8.16 13.84 8.76
C ILE A 85 -9.22 14.93 8.55
N ALA A 86 -10.50 14.62 8.77
CA ALA A 86 -11.59 15.54 8.53
C ALA A 86 -11.50 16.84 9.38
N PRO A 87 -11.09 16.80 10.67
CA PRO A 87 -10.93 18.02 11.46
C PRO A 87 -9.75 18.90 11.05
N ILE A 88 -8.70 18.32 10.45
CA ILE A 88 -7.46 19.04 10.10
C ILE A 88 -7.36 19.38 8.62
N LEU A 89 -8.35 18.99 7.82
CA LEU A 89 -8.35 19.13 6.36
C LEU A 89 -8.21 20.59 5.91
N ASP A 90 -8.78 21.52 6.68
CA ASP A 90 -8.75 22.97 6.39
C ASP A 90 -7.52 23.68 7.00
N THR A 91 -6.62 22.95 7.63
CA THR A 91 -5.40 23.50 8.25
C THR A 91 -4.17 23.35 7.36
N ALA A 92 -3.07 24.02 7.70
CA ALA A 92 -1.84 23.98 6.92
C ALA A 92 -1.33 22.53 6.69
N PRO A 93 -0.76 22.20 5.51
CA PRO A 93 -0.29 20.84 5.20
C PRO A 93 0.66 20.24 6.24
N ILE A 94 1.47 21.09 6.90
CA ILE A 94 2.37 20.67 7.99
C ILE A 94 1.59 20.03 9.15
N ASN A 95 0.42 20.55 9.51
CA ASN A 95 -0.41 20.02 10.60
C ASN A 95 -0.94 18.62 10.26
N GLN A 96 -1.22 18.39 8.98
CA GLN A 96 -1.69 17.09 8.48
C GLN A 96 -0.58 16.03 8.54
N LEU A 97 0.65 16.41 8.19
CA LEU A 97 1.82 15.54 8.34
C LEU A 97 2.10 15.24 9.82
N LEU A 98 2.02 16.24 10.69
CA LEU A 98 2.22 16.06 12.14
C LEU A 98 1.16 15.15 12.75
N ALA A 99 -0.11 15.31 12.37
CA ALA A 99 -1.20 14.48 12.87
C ALA A 99 -1.08 13.02 12.38
N THR A 100 -0.77 12.81 11.10
CA THR A 100 -0.60 11.45 10.54
C THR A 100 0.69 10.79 11.03
N GLY A 101 1.76 11.54 11.24
CA GLY A 101 2.98 11.06 11.90
C GLY A 101 2.75 10.71 13.38
N GLY A 102 1.99 11.54 14.10
CA GLY A 102 1.56 11.24 15.46
C GLY A 102 0.70 9.97 15.55
N LEU A 103 -0.21 9.78 14.58
CA LEU A 103 -0.99 8.56 14.45
C LEU A 103 -0.10 7.34 14.19
N LEU A 104 0.94 7.46 13.37
CA LEU A 104 1.89 6.38 13.12
C LEU A 104 2.50 5.89 14.44
N PHE A 105 3.08 6.81 15.22
CA PHE A 105 3.67 6.45 16.52
C PHE A 105 2.63 5.91 17.51
N PHE A 106 1.43 6.50 17.53
CA PHE A 106 0.35 6.03 18.39
C PHE A 106 -0.05 4.58 18.06
N LEU A 107 -0.28 4.24 16.79
CA LEU A 107 -0.65 2.90 16.37
C LEU A 107 0.48 1.89 16.64
N GLN A 108 1.73 2.28 16.40
CA GLN A 108 2.90 1.47 16.69
C GLN A 108 3.07 1.20 18.19
N SER A 109 2.95 2.23 19.03
CA SER A 109 3.02 2.10 20.48
C SER A 109 1.86 1.26 21.02
N LEU A 110 0.65 1.45 20.50
CA LEU A 110 -0.52 0.65 20.86
C LEU A 110 -0.33 -0.83 20.49
N ALA A 111 0.16 -1.12 19.27
CA ALA A 111 0.45 -2.48 18.84
C ALA A 111 1.55 -3.13 19.69
N THR A 112 2.58 -2.37 20.04
CA THR A 112 3.66 -2.83 20.93
C THR A 112 3.14 -3.15 22.33
N LEU A 113 2.24 -2.31 22.87
CA LEU A 113 1.64 -2.53 24.19
C LEU A 113 0.73 -3.76 24.21
N LEU A 114 -0.09 -3.95 23.18
CA LEU A 114 -1.05 -5.05 23.11
C LEU A 114 -0.42 -6.39 22.73
N PHE A 115 0.56 -6.40 21.82
CA PHE A 115 1.09 -7.62 21.20
C PHE A 115 2.57 -7.89 21.50
N GLY A 116 3.26 -6.95 22.13
CA GLY A 116 4.71 -7.01 22.36
C GLY A 116 5.53 -6.73 21.09
N THR A 117 6.85 -6.87 21.21
CA THR A 117 7.82 -6.65 20.12
C THR A 117 8.22 -7.93 19.37
N ASN A 118 7.63 -9.07 19.73
CA ASN A 118 7.98 -10.37 19.16
C ASN A 118 7.52 -10.47 17.70
N PHE A 119 8.39 -11.04 16.86
CA PHE A 119 8.05 -11.42 15.50
C PHE A 119 7.09 -12.60 15.52
N ARG A 120 5.95 -12.44 14.85
CA ARG A 120 4.87 -13.44 14.82
C ARG A 120 4.65 -13.90 13.39
N ASN A 121 4.94 -15.16 13.12
CA ASN A 121 4.64 -15.79 11.85
C ASN A 121 3.32 -16.58 11.95
N ILE A 122 2.52 -16.58 10.88
CA ILE A 122 1.29 -17.37 10.80
C ILE A 122 1.53 -18.88 10.63
N GLY A 123 2.78 -19.31 10.43
CA GLY A 123 3.20 -20.71 10.31
C GLY A 123 2.87 -21.38 8.97
N LEU A 124 2.23 -20.66 8.03
CA LEU A 124 1.87 -21.18 6.73
C LEU A 124 3.09 -21.21 5.80
N LYS A 125 3.62 -22.41 5.57
CA LYS A 125 4.64 -22.66 4.54
C LYS A 125 3.96 -23.02 3.23
N LEU A 126 3.80 -22.04 2.35
CA LEU A 126 3.34 -22.28 0.99
C LEU A 126 4.45 -22.96 0.17
N PRO A 127 4.11 -23.83 -0.79
CA PRO A 127 5.09 -24.55 -1.58
C PRO A 127 5.97 -23.59 -2.40
N ILE A 128 7.21 -24.00 -2.63
CA ILE A 128 8.11 -23.33 -3.57
C ILE A 128 7.94 -24.04 -4.91
N ILE A 129 7.70 -23.27 -5.97
CA ILE A 129 7.64 -23.78 -7.34
C ILE A 129 9.06 -23.74 -7.90
N GLU A 130 9.58 -24.91 -8.22
CA GLU A 130 10.86 -25.08 -8.89
C GLU A 130 10.61 -25.13 -10.41
N ILE A 131 11.12 -24.15 -11.16
CA ILE A 131 11.07 -24.14 -12.63
C ILE A 131 12.51 -24.23 -13.12
N GLY A 132 12.97 -25.46 -13.36
CA GLY A 132 14.40 -25.71 -13.62
C GLY A 132 15.23 -25.39 -12.37
N ASP A 133 16.22 -24.52 -12.52
CA ASP A 133 17.10 -24.06 -11.42
C ASP A 133 16.58 -22.79 -10.70
N MET A 134 15.34 -22.35 -10.98
CA MET A 134 14.73 -21.15 -10.38
C MET A 134 13.75 -21.51 -9.25
N PHE A 135 13.83 -20.79 -8.12
CA PHE A 135 12.96 -20.99 -6.95
C PHE A 135 11.93 -19.85 -6.82
N LEU A 136 10.70 -20.09 -7.25
CA LEU A 136 9.60 -19.13 -7.08
C LEU A 136 8.74 -19.47 -5.86
N SER A 137 8.56 -18.52 -4.94
CA SER A 137 7.59 -18.66 -3.87
C SER A 137 6.16 -18.59 -4.40
N TYR A 138 5.34 -19.60 -4.11
CA TYR A 138 3.91 -19.56 -4.44
C TYR A 138 3.19 -18.38 -3.77
N ALA A 139 3.65 -17.95 -2.59
CA ALA A 139 3.12 -16.78 -1.89
C ALA A 139 3.27 -15.49 -2.72
N ARG A 140 4.45 -15.30 -3.35
CA ARG A 140 4.74 -14.15 -4.23
C ARG A 140 3.90 -14.18 -5.50
N LEU A 141 3.72 -15.36 -6.09
CA LEU A 141 2.89 -15.54 -7.29
C LEU A 141 1.41 -15.24 -6.98
N MET A 142 0.88 -15.80 -5.90
CA MET A 142 -0.47 -15.50 -5.44
C MET A 142 -0.64 -14.01 -5.15
N ALA A 143 0.33 -13.40 -4.46
CA ALA A 143 0.30 -11.98 -4.16
C ALA A 143 0.26 -11.11 -5.41
N PHE A 144 1.05 -11.45 -6.44
CA PHE A 144 1.02 -10.76 -7.72
C PHE A 144 -0.35 -10.88 -8.41
N VAL A 145 -0.90 -12.10 -8.51
CA VAL A 145 -2.21 -12.34 -9.16
C VAL A 145 -3.32 -11.57 -8.45
N VAL A 146 -3.38 -11.66 -7.12
CA VAL A 146 -4.38 -10.96 -6.31
C VAL A 146 -4.18 -9.44 -6.40
N ALA A 147 -2.94 -8.95 -6.47
CA ALA A 147 -2.69 -7.53 -6.63
C ALA A 147 -3.13 -6.99 -7.99
N VAL A 148 -2.86 -7.72 -9.07
CA VAL A 148 -3.33 -7.37 -10.41
C VAL A 148 -4.87 -7.39 -10.47
N LEU A 149 -5.50 -8.41 -9.89
CA LEU A 149 -6.96 -8.47 -9.78
C LEU A 149 -7.53 -7.29 -8.98
N GLY A 150 -6.90 -6.92 -7.86
CA GLY A 150 -7.26 -5.76 -7.06
C GLY A 150 -7.16 -4.44 -7.85
N ALA A 151 -6.08 -4.28 -8.62
CA ALA A 151 -5.87 -3.12 -9.49
C ALA A 151 -6.94 -3.03 -10.60
N ILE A 152 -7.24 -4.16 -11.26
CA ILE A 152 -8.28 -4.24 -12.30
C ILE A 152 -9.66 -3.92 -11.70
N LEU A 153 -9.98 -4.48 -10.54
CA LEU A 153 -11.26 -4.26 -9.86
C LEU A 153 -11.42 -2.80 -9.44
N LEU A 154 -10.36 -2.18 -8.92
CA LEU A 154 -10.34 -0.75 -8.62
C LEU A 154 -10.55 0.08 -9.89
N TRP A 155 -9.84 -0.23 -10.97
CA TRP A 155 -9.97 0.49 -12.23
C TRP A 155 -11.38 0.37 -12.82
N LEU A 156 -11.98 -0.83 -12.77
CA LEU A 156 -13.35 -1.07 -13.20
C LEU A 156 -14.35 -0.29 -12.33
N PHE A 157 -14.16 -0.30 -11.01
CA PHE A 157 -14.98 0.46 -10.07
C PHE A 157 -14.92 1.96 -10.39
N LEU A 158 -13.72 2.51 -10.59
CA LEU A 158 -13.53 3.92 -10.93
C LEU A 158 -14.11 4.29 -12.31
N SER A 159 -14.07 3.36 -13.26
CA SER A 159 -14.45 3.61 -14.65
C SER A 159 -15.94 3.38 -14.95
N ARG A 160 -16.57 2.42 -14.26
CA ARG A 160 -17.95 1.98 -14.57
C ARG A 160 -18.99 2.42 -13.56
N THR A 161 -18.61 2.82 -12.35
CA THR A 161 -19.58 3.22 -11.32
C THR A 161 -19.79 4.74 -11.27
N PHE A 162 -20.99 5.14 -10.83
CA PHE A 162 -21.31 6.56 -10.59
C PHE A 162 -20.37 7.16 -9.54
N THR A 163 -20.18 6.45 -8.42
CA THR A 163 -19.26 6.85 -7.35
C THR A 163 -17.81 6.97 -7.86
N GLY A 164 -17.37 6.03 -8.70
CA GLY A 164 -16.05 6.07 -9.33
C GLY A 164 -15.84 7.27 -10.24
N THR A 165 -16.87 7.65 -10.98
CA THR A 165 -16.86 8.86 -11.82
C THR A 165 -16.79 10.12 -10.96
N ALA A 166 -17.55 10.18 -9.86
CA ALA A 166 -17.47 11.28 -8.90
C ALA A 166 -16.08 11.39 -8.25
N ILE A 167 -15.45 10.27 -7.89
CA ILE A 167 -14.09 10.23 -7.35
C ILE A 167 -13.09 10.82 -8.35
N ARG A 168 -13.14 10.39 -9.61
CA ARG A 168 -12.26 10.91 -10.67
C ARG A 168 -12.51 12.39 -10.96
N ALA A 169 -13.75 12.86 -10.86
CA ALA A 169 -14.10 14.27 -11.03
C ALA A 169 -13.50 15.14 -9.91
N ILE A 170 -13.59 14.71 -8.64
CA ILE A 170 -12.97 15.44 -7.51
C ILE A 170 -11.45 15.52 -7.68
N ALA A 171 -10.82 14.44 -8.15
CA ALA A 171 -9.37 14.40 -8.36
C ALA A 171 -8.88 15.37 -9.47
N GLN A 172 -9.78 15.81 -10.36
CA GLN A 172 -9.47 16.80 -11.38
C GLN A 172 -9.77 18.22 -10.90
N ASP A 173 -10.93 18.43 -10.29
CA ASP A 173 -11.30 19.72 -9.72
C ASP A 173 -12.17 19.56 -8.47
N ARG A 174 -11.57 19.87 -7.32
CA ARG A 174 -12.21 19.82 -6.01
C ARG A 174 -13.25 20.93 -5.83
N GLN A 175 -13.05 22.09 -6.46
CA GLN A 175 -13.90 23.27 -6.28
C GLN A 175 -15.22 23.16 -7.06
N ILE A 176 -15.18 22.55 -8.25
CA ILE A 176 -16.37 22.39 -9.11
C ILE A 176 -17.39 21.40 -8.50
N MET A 177 -16.94 20.44 -7.70
CA MET A 177 -17.80 19.35 -7.22
C MET A 177 -18.91 19.78 -6.26
N GLY A 178 -18.73 20.86 -5.50
CA GLY A 178 -19.80 21.44 -4.68
C GLY A 178 -20.98 21.95 -5.52
N LEU A 179 -20.74 22.32 -6.78
CA LEU A 179 -21.76 22.80 -7.73
C LEU A 179 -22.49 21.66 -8.44
N MET A 180 -21.91 20.45 -8.42
CA MET A 180 -22.47 19.26 -9.09
C MET A 180 -23.44 18.46 -8.20
N GLY A 181 -23.79 18.98 -7.01
CA GLY A 181 -24.77 18.36 -6.10
C GLY A 181 -24.27 17.12 -5.36
N VAL A 182 -22.96 16.85 -5.39
CA VAL A 182 -22.34 15.71 -4.69
C VAL A 182 -21.66 16.19 -3.43
N GLU A 183 -21.97 15.57 -2.29
CA GLU A 183 -21.37 15.91 -1.00
C GLU A 183 -19.92 15.39 -0.91
N PRO A 184 -18.87 16.25 -0.89
CA PRO A 184 -17.47 15.80 -0.92
C PRO A 184 -17.11 14.94 0.29
N LYS A 185 -17.71 15.22 1.45
CA LYS A 185 -17.51 14.47 2.69
C LYS A 185 -17.84 12.98 2.55
N ARG A 186 -18.90 12.63 1.80
CA ARG A 186 -19.26 11.22 1.55
C ARG A 186 -18.23 10.55 0.66
N VAL A 187 -17.74 11.26 -0.37
CA VAL A 187 -16.75 10.71 -1.30
C VAL A 187 -15.42 10.50 -0.59
N TYR A 188 -15.00 11.40 0.30
CA TYR A 188 -13.79 11.22 1.11
C TYR A 188 -13.87 9.98 2.00
N LEU A 189 -15.01 9.74 2.66
CA LEU A 189 -15.21 8.54 3.47
C LEU A 189 -15.13 7.27 2.61
N ILE A 190 -15.74 7.28 1.42
CA ILE A 190 -15.69 6.13 0.49
C ILE A 190 -14.26 5.88 0.00
N VAL A 191 -13.52 6.94 -0.35
CA VAL A 191 -12.13 6.83 -0.79
C VAL A 191 -11.24 6.31 0.32
N SER A 192 -11.41 6.80 1.55
CA SER A 192 -10.68 6.27 2.72
C SER A 192 -11.05 4.82 3.02
N ALA A 193 -12.30 4.41 2.83
CA ALA A 193 -12.70 3.01 2.94
C ALA A 193 -12.04 2.14 1.85
N LEU A 194 -12.00 2.61 0.60
CA LEU A 194 -11.38 1.90 -0.52
C LEU A 194 -9.87 1.79 -0.35
N GLY A 195 -9.20 2.89 0.03
CA GLY A 195 -7.76 2.90 0.33
C GLY A 195 -7.43 1.98 1.51
N GLY A 196 -8.23 2.02 2.58
CA GLY A 196 -8.11 1.08 3.70
C GLY A 196 -8.37 -0.37 3.30
N GLY A 197 -9.35 -0.62 2.43
CA GLY A 197 -9.63 -1.96 1.89
C GLY A 197 -8.46 -2.51 1.06
N LEU A 198 -7.83 -1.67 0.24
CA LEU A 198 -6.60 -2.02 -0.48
C LEU A 198 -5.45 -2.27 0.49
N ALA A 199 -5.28 -1.44 1.53
CA ALA A 199 -4.29 -1.71 2.59
C ALA A 199 -4.55 -3.05 3.30
N GLY A 200 -5.81 -3.39 3.57
CA GLY A 200 -6.21 -4.67 4.14
C GLY A 200 -5.92 -5.85 3.20
N LEU A 201 -6.16 -5.68 1.89
CA LEU A 201 -5.81 -6.68 0.89
C LEU A 201 -4.29 -6.86 0.80
N ALA A 202 -3.51 -5.77 0.84
CA ALA A 202 -2.05 -5.84 0.93
C ALA A 202 -1.60 -6.57 2.20
N ALA A 203 -2.24 -6.32 3.35
CA ALA A 203 -1.94 -7.02 4.59
C ALA A 203 -2.15 -8.55 4.48
N CYS A 204 -3.20 -8.97 3.77
CA CYS A 204 -3.46 -10.39 3.47
C CYS A 204 -2.34 -11.04 2.65
N LEU A 205 -1.68 -10.26 1.79
CA LEU A 205 -0.59 -10.75 0.96
C LEU A 205 0.77 -10.69 1.68
N LEU A 206 0.98 -9.64 2.49
CA LEU A 206 2.20 -9.44 3.23
C LEU A 206 2.35 -10.42 4.39
N VAL A 207 1.26 -10.76 5.08
CA VAL A 207 1.28 -11.74 6.19
C VAL A 207 1.72 -13.15 5.75
N LEU A 208 1.59 -13.49 4.46
CA LEU A 208 2.06 -14.76 3.90
C LEU A 208 3.58 -14.79 3.64
N GLN A 209 4.21 -13.61 3.63
CA GLN A 209 5.59 -13.43 3.15
C GLN A 209 6.51 -12.84 4.23
N TYR A 210 5.95 -12.09 5.17
CA TYR A 210 6.66 -11.34 6.19
C TYR A 210 6.07 -11.62 7.56
N ASP A 211 6.92 -11.55 8.57
CA ASP A 211 6.50 -11.68 9.96
C ASP A 211 5.71 -10.45 10.41
N VAL A 212 4.71 -10.68 11.27
CA VAL A 212 3.93 -9.62 11.89
C VAL A 212 4.69 -9.07 13.08
N HIS A 213 5.00 -7.78 13.05
CA HIS A 213 5.62 -7.05 14.16
C HIS A 213 5.21 -5.56 14.15
N PRO A 214 5.31 -4.82 15.28
CA PRO A 214 4.82 -3.44 15.38
C PRO A 214 5.56 -2.42 14.49
N TYR A 215 6.70 -2.81 13.93
CA TYR A 215 7.57 -1.93 13.15
C TYR A 215 7.50 -2.21 11.64
N ILE A 216 6.63 -3.12 11.20
CA ILE A 216 6.52 -3.52 9.79
C ILE A 216 6.09 -2.35 8.89
N GLY A 217 5.28 -1.43 9.43
CA GLY A 217 4.85 -0.23 8.73
C GLY A 217 6.02 0.69 8.33
N LEU A 218 7.09 0.74 9.12
CA LEU A 218 8.28 1.55 8.83
C LEU A 218 9.09 1.00 7.65
N SER A 219 9.01 -0.31 7.37
CA SER A 219 9.70 -0.92 6.24
C SER A 219 9.00 -0.62 4.91
N PHE A 220 7.66 -0.62 4.89
CA PHE A 220 6.88 -0.45 3.65
C PHE A 220 6.36 0.97 3.43
N GLY A 221 6.15 1.75 4.48
CA GLY A 221 5.60 3.10 4.42
C GLY A 221 6.44 4.05 3.55
N PRO A 222 7.74 4.25 3.83
CA PRO A 222 8.60 5.11 3.03
C PRO A 222 8.67 4.67 1.57
N ILE A 223 8.79 3.37 1.31
CA ILE A 223 8.86 2.83 -0.06
C ILE A 223 7.56 3.10 -0.82
N THR A 224 6.41 2.86 -0.18
CA THR A 224 5.09 3.13 -0.78
C THR A 224 4.94 4.61 -1.09
N PHE A 225 5.34 5.48 -0.17
CA PHE A 225 5.30 6.92 -0.37
C PHE A 225 6.21 7.37 -1.53
N MET A 226 7.45 6.86 -1.59
CA MET A 226 8.36 7.15 -2.70
C MET A 226 7.78 6.71 -4.04
N ILE A 227 7.16 5.53 -4.11
CA ILE A 227 6.51 5.03 -5.33
C ILE A 227 5.37 5.97 -5.75
N CYS A 228 4.54 6.41 -4.80
CA CYS A 228 3.46 7.34 -5.06
C CYS A 228 3.97 8.69 -5.60
N VAL A 229 5.02 9.24 -4.99
CA VAL A 229 5.64 10.50 -5.42
C VAL A 229 6.31 10.35 -6.78
N LEU A 230 7.05 9.26 -7.00
CA LEU A 230 7.71 8.95 -8.27
C LEU A 230 6.70 8.76 -9.42
N GLY A 231 5.54 8.17 -9.12
CA GLY A 231 4.43 8.06 -10.06
C GLY A 231 3.69 9.37 -10.35
N GLY A 232 3.87 10.39 -9.51
CA GLY A 232 3.01 11.56 -9.45
C GLY A 232 1.84 11.31 -8.51
N LEU A 233 1.80 12.07 -7.41
CA LEU A 233 0.78 11.93 -6.38
C LEU A 233 -0.63 12.12 -6.97
N GLY A 234 -1.54 11.18 -6.69
CA GLY A 234 -2.89 11.18 -7.27
C GLY A 234 -3.01 10.57 -8.67
N ASN A 235 -1.89 10.31 -9.37
CA ASN A 235 -1.90 9.56 -10.63
C ASN A 235 -1.81 8.05 -10.38
N LEU A 236 -2.96 7.37 -10.46
CA LEU A 236 -3.05 5.92 -10.25
C LEU A 236 -2.19 5.11 -11.22
N LEU A 237 -2.20 5.46 -12.52
CA LEU A 237 -1.40 4.78 -13.54
C LEU A 237 0.09 5.01 -13.32
N GLY A 238 0.46 6.25 -13.00
CA GLY A 238 1.84 6.60 -12.69
C GLY A 238 2.38 5.82 -11.48
N GLY A 239 1.60 5.72 -10.40
CA GLY A 239 1.95 4.93 -9.23
C GLY A 239 2.10 3.43 -9.51
N PHE A 240 1.23 2.87 -10.35
CA PHE A 240 1.32 1.47 -10.76
C PHE A 240 2.63 1.19 -11.50
N VAL A 241 2.96 2.00 -12.51
CA VAL A 241 4.22 1.85 -13.27
C VAL A 241 5.44 2.09 -12.38
N ALA A 242 5.38 3.12 -11.53
CA ALA A 242 6.41 3.45 -10.54
C ALA A 242 6.72 2.26 -9.61
N ALA A 243 5.70 1.54 -9.18
CA ALA A 243 5.86 0.39 -8.29
C ALA A 243 6.66 -0.73 -8.95
N PHE A 244 6.41 -1.01 -10.23
CA PHE A 244 7.20 -2.00 -10.98
C PHE A 244 8.64 -1.56 -11.17
N ILE A 245 8.88 -0.30 -11.53
CA ILE A 245 10.24 0.23 -11.67
C ILE A 245 11.01 0.11 -10.35
N MET A 246 10.41 0.55 -9.24
CA MET A 246 11.03 0.48 -7.93
C MET A 246 11.25 -0.98 -7.48
N ALA A 247 10.28 -1.86 -7.71
CA ALA A 247 10.43 -3.28 -7.35
C ALA A 247 11.52 -3.97 -8.17
N GLN A 248 11.70 -3.62 -9.44
CA GLN A 248 12.81 -4.10 -10.26
C GLN A 248 14.15 -3.64 -9.72
N ILE A 249 14.28 -2.36 -9.34
CA ILE A 249 15.51 -1.82 -8.74
C ILE A 249 15.84 -2.55 -7.44
N ILE A 250 14.84 -2.78 -6.58
CA ILE A 250 15.02 -3.50 -5.32
C ILE A 250 15.45 -4.96 -5.58
N SER A 251 14.76 -5.67 -6.48
CA SER A 251 15.03 -7.08 -6.71
C SER A 251 16.36 -7.33 -7.43
N VAL A 252 16.63 -6.57 -8.50
CA VAL A 252 17.88 -6.68 -9.27
C VAL A 252 19.06 -6.11 -8.47
N GLY A 253 18.87 -4.98 -7.78
CA GLY A 253 19.89 -4.41 -6.89
C GLY A 253 20.23 -5.35 -5.72
N GLY A 254 19.23 -6.07 -5.21
CA GLY A 254 19.42 -7.09 -4.17
C GLY A 254 20.23 -8.29 -4.65
N PHE A 255 20.12 -8.64 -5.93
CA PHE A 255 20.91 -9.71 -6.55
C PHE A 255 22.38 -9.33 -6.75
N PHE A 256 22.67 -8.11 -7.21
CA PHE A 256 24.05 -7.67 -7.45
C PHE A 256 24.81 -7.27 -6.17
N PHE A 257 24.10 -6.79 -5.15
CA PHE A 257 24.70 -6.32 -3.91
C PHE A 257 24.16 -7.10 -2.71
N SER A 258 23.34 -6.45 -1.90
CA SER A 258 22.60 -7.02 -0.77
C SER A 258 21.22 -6.39 -0.74
N ILE A 259 20.25 -7.05 -0.09
CA ILE A 259 18.89 -6.54 0.03
C ILE A 259 18.88 -5.17 0.71
N GLU A 260 19.70 -4.95 1.73
CA GLU A 260 19.81 -3.65 2.41
C GLU A 260 20.34 -2.55 1.48
N MET A 261 21.40 -2.84 0.71
CA MET A 261 21.92 -1.91 -0.29
C MET A 261 20.93 -1.64 -1.42
N SER A 262 20.05 -2.60 -1.74
CA SER A 262 19.01 -2.41 -2.76
C SER A 262 17.99 -1.34 -2.36
N TYR A 263 17.65 -1.24 -1.06
CA TYR A 263 16.80 -0.16 -0.57
C TYR A 263 17.52 1.19 -0.67
N VAL A 264 18.80 1.26 -0.32
CA VAL A 264 19.61 2.47 -0.48
C VAL A 264 19.66 2.90 -1.95
N LEU A 265 19.88 1.95 -2.87
CA LEU A 265 19.86 2.22 -4.32
C LEU A 265 18.50 2.75 -4.79
N ALA A 266 17.40 2.18 -4.29
CA ALA A 266 16.05 2.66 -4.58
C ALA A 266 15.83 4.10 -4.07
N PHE A 267 16.36 4.44 -2.88
CA PHE A 267 16.34 5.80 -2.34
C PHE A 267 17.18 6.77 -3.17
N VAL A 268 18.41 6.39 -3.55
CA VAL A 268 19.28 7.22 -4.40
C VAL A 268 18.63 7.44 -5.75
N PHE A 269 18.07 6.40 -6.38
CA PHE A 269 17.36 6.51 -7.64
C PHE A 269 16.18 7.48 -7.54
N PHE A 270 15.37 7.37 -6.48
CA PHE A 270 14.27 8.29 -6.22
C PHE A 270 14.74 9.74 -6.08
N ILE A 271 15.80 9.99 -5.30
CA ILE A 271 16.36 11.33 -5.11
C ILE A 271 16.84 11.92 -6.45
N VAL A 272 17.63 11.17 -7.21
CA VAL A 272 18.14 11.61 -8.52
C VAL A 272 16.98 11.92 -9.47
N LEU A 273 15.96 11.07 -9.50
CA LEU A 273 14.80 11.27 -10.38
C LEU A 273 13.98 12.48 -9.96
N MET A 274 13.87 12.79 -8.67
CA MET A 274 13.24 14.02 -8.18
C MET A 274 14.01 15.29 -8.56
N PHE A 275 15.35 15.23 -8.61
CA PHE A 275 16.15 16.35 -9.13
C PHE A 275 15.94 16.57 -10.64
N VAL A 276 15.78 15.49 -11.41
CA VAL A 276 15.59 15.57 -12.87
C VAL A 276 14.14 15.92 -13.24
N LYS A 277 13.16 15.36 -12.52
CA LYS A 277 11.73 15.50 -12.80
C LYS A 277 10.91 15.59 -11.49
N PRO A 278 10.87 16.77 -10.84
CA PRO A 278 10.28 16.95 -9.52
C PRO A 278 8.77 16.73 -9.46
N GLN A 279 8.09 16.76 -10.61
CA GLN A 279 6.66 16.48 -10.70
C GLN A 279 6.36 14.97 -10.77
N GLY A 280 7.36 14.08 -10.84
CA GLY A 280 7.17 12.64 -11.03
C GLY A 280 7.08 12.23 -12.50
N LEU A 281 7.11 10.91 -12.77
CA LEU A 281 7.21 10.33 -14.11
C LEU A 281 6.03 10.70 -15.01
N PHE A 282 4.82 10.81 -14.45
CA PHE A 282 3.57 10.97 -15.22
C PHE A 282 2.68 12.11 -14.72
N SER A 283 3.19 13.10 -14.00
CA SER A 283 2.39 14.30 -13.71
C SER A 283 2.16 15.07 -15.01
N LYS A 284 0.90 15.47 -15.21
CA LYS A 284 0.51 16.57 -16.10
C LYS A 284 0.60 17.88 -15.35
#